data_AF-S5G799-F1
#
_entry.id   AF-S5G799-F1
#
_cell.length_a   1.000
_cell.length_b   1.000
_cell.length_c   1.000
_cell.angle_alpha   90.00
_cell.angle_beta   90.00
_cell.angle_gamma   90.00
#
_symmetry.space_group_name_H-M   'P 1'
#
loop_
_entity.id
_entity.type
_entity.pdbx_description
1 polymer ?
#
loop_
_entity_poly.entity_id
_entity_poly.type
_entity_poly.pdbx_seq_one_letter_code
_entity_poly.pdbx_strand_id
1 'polypeptide(L)'
;IEVLGLPKDGKDALKLLNYRAPTGSQGCVGDFAMIAYFVLKQRCPKEGTLTIEQVNTILDSVANNNALKKRDIVKKSLLKLIVQSTALEQKWLIRMIIKDMKLGISQQSVFSIFHPDAIELHNVTTDLEKVCRQLHDPSVSLSNISIMLFSAFKPMLASIANIQHVEKQMHNQSFYIETKLDGERMQMHKDGDVYKY
;
A
#
# COMPACT_ATOMS: atom_id res chain seq x y z
N ILE A 1 -0.54 6.18 -22.81
CA ILE A 1 -0.78 6.34 -24.27
C ILE A 1 -0.55 7.79 -24.66
N GLU A 2 -1.42 8.71 -24.23
CA GLU A 2 -1.32 10.16 -24.50
C GLU A 2 0.03 10.76 -24.06
N VAL A 3 0.42 10.53 -22.81
CA VAL A 3 1.67 11.07 -22.22
C VAL A 3 2.94 10.59 -22.94
N LEU A 4 2.91 9.37 -23.48
CA LEU A 4 4.07 8.75 -24.13
C LEU A 4 4.05 8.93 -25.66
N GLY A 5 3.07 9.67 -26.20
CA GLY A 5 2.90 9.85 -27.65
C GLY A 5 2.69 8.54 -28.41
N LEU A 6 2.14 7.50 -27.77
CA LEU A 6 1.94 6.21 -28.42
C LEU A 6 0.78 6.30 -29.43
N PRO A 7 0.93 5.75 -30.65
CA PRO A 7 -0.18 5.62 -31.59
C PRO A 7 -1.31 4.83 -30.93
N LYS A 8 -2.54 5.37 -30.93
CA LYS A 8 -3.68 4.78 -30.21
C LYS A 8 -3.95 3.33 -30.63
N ASP A 9 -3.77 3.04 -31.92
CA ASP A 9 -3.97 1.71 -32.51
C ASP A 9 -2.66 0.91 -32.65
N GLY A 10 -1.56 1.41 -32.08
CA GLY A 10 -0.26 0.76 -32.12
C GLY A 10 -0.21 -0.48 -31.22
N LYS A 11 0.64 -1.46 -31.59
CA LYS A 11 0.83 -2.70 -30.83
C LYS A 11 1.12 -2.46 -29.34
N ASP A 12 1.97 -1.47 -29.04
CA ASP A 12 2.32 -1.12 -27.66
C ASP A 12 1.15 -0.51 -26.89
N ALA A 13 0.34 0.32 -27.55
CA ALA A 13 -0.82 0.93 -26.91
C ALA A 13 -1.88 -0.11 -26.59
N LEU A 14 -2.18 -1.00 -27.55
CA LEU A 14 -3.08 -2.13 -27.36
C LEU A 14 -2.57 -3.07 -26.26
N LYS A 15 -1.26 -3.31 -26.17
CA LYS A 15 -0.67 -4.15 -25.10
C LYS A 15 -0.84 -3.53 -23.71
N LEU A 16 -0.71 -2.22 -23.57
CA LEU A 16 -0.93 -1.51 -22.31
C LEU A 16 -2.41 -1.48 -21.91
N LEU A 17 -3.31 -1.23 -22.86
CA LEU A 17 -4.76 -1.18 -22.61
C LEU A 17 -5.32 -2.57 -22.28
N ASN A 18 -4.85 -3.59 -23.00
CA ASN A 18 -5.30 -4.99 -22.87
C ASN A 18 -4.28 -5.85 -22.13
N TYR A 19 -3.66 -5.32 -21.07
CA TYR A 19 -2.55 -5.99 -20.36
C TYR A 19 -2.90 -7.34 -19.71
N ARG A 20 -4.20 -7.64 -19.56
CA ARG A 20 -4.74 -8.92 -19.06
C ARG A 20 -5.03 -9.93 -20.18
N ALA A 21 -5.06 -9.50 -21.44
CA ALA A 21 -5.31 -10.40 -22.55
C ALA A 21 -4.13 -11.36 -22.72
N PRO A 22 -4.38 -12.65 -23.02
CA PRO A 22 -3.32 -13.62 -23.24
C PRO A 22 -2.58 -13.28 -24.53
N THR A 23 -1.47 -12.56 -24.40
CA THR A 23 -0.47 -12.47 -25.48
C THR A 23 0.41 -13.72 -25.40
N GLY A 24 0.65 -14.41 -26.52
CA GLY A 24 1.41 -15.68 -26.59
C GLY A 24 2.86 -15.65 -26.08
N SER A 25 3.30 -14.55 -25.44
CA SER A 25 4.55 -14.44 -24.68
C SER A 25 4.33 -14.98 -23.26
N GLN A 26 4.75 -16.22 -23.03
CA GLN A 26 4.73 -16.84 -21.70
C GLN A 26 5.50 -15.96 -20.69
N GLY A 27 4.84 -15.58 -19.58
CA GLY A 27 5.50 -15.11 -18.35
C GLY A 27 5.14 -13.71 -17.83
N CYS A 28 4.46 -12.84 -18.58
CA CYS A 28 4.14 -11.46 -18.13
C CYS A 28 2.66 -11.08 -18.17
N VAL A 29 1.76 -12.02 -18.46
CA VAL A 29 0.32 -11.75 -18.56
C VAL A 29 -0.21 -11.32 -17.18
N GLY A 30 -0.85 -10.15 -17.12
CA GLY A 30 -1.44 -9.62 -15.88
C GLY A 30 -0.54 -8.74 -15.00
N ASP A 31 0.78 -8.65 -15.23
CA ASP A 31 1.64 -7.67 -14.56
C ASP A 31 1.79 -6.41 -15.43
N PHE A 32 0.94 -5.42 -15.16
CA PHE A 32 0.95 -4.14 -15.87
C PHE A 32 2.29 -3.41 -15.77
N ALA A 33 2.95 -3.44 -14.60
CA ALA A 33 4.22 -2.75 -14.40
C ALA A 33 5.34 -3.37 -15.26
N MET A 34 5.39 -4.70 -15.35
CA MET A 34 6.34 -5.39 -16.22
C MET A 34 6.07 -5.13 -17.70
N ILE A 35 4.80 -5.15 -18.12
CA ILE A 35 4.43 -4.82 -19.51
C ILE A 35 4.83 -3.37 -19.84
N ALA A 36 4.54 -2.43 -18.94
CA ALA A 36 4.93 -1.03 -19.09
C ALA A 36 6.45 -0.87 -19.19
N TYR A 37 7.22 -1.55 -18.34
CA TYR A 37 8.69 -1.54 -18.41
C TYR A 37 9.22 -1.91 -19.80
N PHE A 38 8.72 -3.00 -20.40
CA PHE A 38 9.17 -3.42 -21.73
C PHE A 38 8.82 -2.41 -22.83
N VAL A 39 7.65 -1.76 -22.73
CA VAL A 39 7.22 -0.70 -23.67
C VAL A 39 8.03 0.59 -23.49
N LEU A 40 8.47 0.87 -22.27
CA LEU A 40 9.17 2.09 -21.86
C LEU A 40 10.69 2.00 -22.02
N LYS A 41 11.27 0.80 -22.02
CA LYS A 41 12.73 0.56 -21.99
C LYS A 41 13.50 1.35 -23.07
N GLN A 42 12.90 1.55 -24.24
CA GLN A 42 13.53 2.25 -25.37
C GLN A 42 13.14 3.74 -25.46
N ARG A 43 12.29 4.24 -24.55
CA ARG A 43 11.66 5.58 -24.64
C ARG A 43 11.96 6.48 -23.44
N CYS A 44 12.69 5.99 -22.44
CA CYS A 44 12.98 6.73 -21.21
C CYS A 44 14.43 7.21 -21.16
N PRO A 45 14.73 8.24 -20.34
CA PRO A 45 16.10 8.62 -20.01
C PRO A 45 16.91 7.44 -19.44
N LYS A 46 18.23 7.51 -19.60
CA LYS A 46 19.15 6.51 -19.03
C LYS A 46 19.31 6.65 -17.51
N GLU A 47 19.11 7.86 -16.97
CA GLU A 47 19.27 8.18 -15.55
C GLU A 47 18.05 8.95 -15.03
N GLY A 48 17.69 8.66 -13.78
CA GLY A 48 16.64 9.36 -13.05
C GLY A 48 17.22 10.57 -12.31
N THR A 49 16.40 11.59 -12.10
CA THR A 49 16.83 12.85 -11.43
C THR A 49 16.06 13.14 -10.14
N LEU A 50 15.08 12.30 -9.80
CA LEU A 50 14.19 12.52 -8.66
C LEU A 50 14.73 11.91 -7.38
N THR A 51 14.67 12.67 -6.28
CA THR A 51 14.87 12.15 -4.93
C THR A 51 13.59 11.46 -4.41
N ILE A 52 13.72 10.66 -3.35
CA ILE A 52 12.57 10.02 -2.68
C ILE A 52 11.56 11.06 -2.18
N GLU A 53 12.04 12.16 -1.60
CA GLU A 53 11.20 13.28 -1.16
C GLU A 53 10.42 13.90 -2.32
N GLN A 54 11.08 14.14 -3.46
CA GLN A 54 10.43 14.69 -4.64
C GLN A 54 9.39 13.72 -5.21
N VAL A 55 9.66 12.42 -5.22
CA VAL A 55 8.68 11.39 -5.60
C VAL A 55 7.45 11.46 -4.69
N ASN A 56 7.63 11.45 -3.37
CA ASN A 56 6.52 11.54 -2.41
C ASN A 56 5.72 12.84 -2.60
N THR A 57 6.40 13.98 -2.74
CA THR A 57 5.75 15.28 -2.98
C THR A 57 4.89 15.27 -4.26
N ILE A 58 5.37 14.61 -5.32
CA ILE A 58 4.59 14.49 -6.57
C ILE A 58 3.41 13.52 -6.39
N LEU A 59 3.57 12.43 -5.65
CA LEU A 59 2.49 11.49 -5.33
C LEU A 59 1.41 12.16 -4.45
N ASP A 60 1.80 12.99 -3.50
CA ASP A 60 0.89 13.81 -2.70
C ASP A 60 0.11 14.78 -3.58
N SER A 61 0.79 15.44 -4.52
CA SER A 61 0.14 16.29 -5.51
C SER A 61 -0.87 15.51 -6.36
N VAL A 62 -0.55 14.29 -6.79
CA VAL A 62 -1.47 13.41 -7.52
C VAL A 62 -2.69 13.07 -6.65
N ALA A 63 -2.50 12.63 -5.41
CA ALA A 63 -3.57 12.24 -4.51
C ALA A 63 -4.51 13.42 -4.19
N ASN A 64 -3.95 14.56 -3.79
CA ASN A 64 -4.70 15.77 -3.44
C ASN A 64 -5.49 16.33 -4.64
N ASN A 65 -4.86 16.42 -5.82
CA ASN A 65 -5.54 16.94 -7.00
C ASN A 65 -6.58 15.96 -7.56
N ASN A 66 -6.40 14.65 -7.36
CA ASN A 66 -7.42 13.65 -7.68
C ASN A 66 -8.65 13.81 -6.77
N ALA A 67 -8.46 14.03 -5.46
CA ALA A 67 -9.56 14.32 -4.52
C ALA A 67 -10.34 15.59 -4.91
N LEU A 68 -9.64 16.61 -5.42
CA LEU A 68 -10.22 17.85 -5.95
C LEU A 68 -10.75 17.72 -7.39
N LYS A 69 -10.71 16.54 -8.00
CA LYS A 69 -11.14 16.25 -9.39
C LYS A 69 -10.41 17.07 -10.48
N LYS A 70 -9.20 17.56 -10.20
CA LYS A 70 -8.37 18.36 -11.12
C LYS A 70 -7.51 17.48 -12.03
N ARG A 71 -8.15 16.83 -13.02
CA ARG A 71 -7.52 15.85 -13.91
C ARG A 71 -6.29 16.38 -14.66
N ASP A 72 -6.30 17.63 -15.11
CA ASP A 72 -5.18 18.20 -15.87
C ASP A 72 -3.92 18.35 -15.01
N ILE A 73 -4.06 18.70 -13.73
CA ILE A 73 -2.93 18.79 -12.81
C ILE A 73 -2.39 17.40 -12.50
N VAL A 74 -3.27 16.41 -12.28
CA VAL A 74 -2.86 15.01 -12.10
C VAL A 74 -2.05 14.53 -13.31
N LYS A 75 -2.52 14.79 -14.54
CA LYS A 75 -1.76 14.46 -15.77
C LYS A 75 -0.38 15.13 -15.78
N LYS A 76 -0.28 16.42 -15.43
CA LYS A 76 0.99 17.15 -15.36
C LYS A 76 1.95 16.57 -14.31
N SER A 77 1.45 16.22 -13.12
CA SER A 77 2.23 15.60 -12.05
C SER A 77 2.75 14.21 -12.45
N LEU A 78 1.91 13.38 -13.09
CA LEU A 78 2.32 12.09 -13.62
C LEU A 78 3.34 12.23 -14.77
N LEU A 79 3.17 13.23 -15.64
CA LEU A 79 4.14 13.54 -16.69
C LEU A 79 5.52 13.88 -16.09
N LYS A 80 5.55 14.65 -14.99
CA LYS A 80 6.80 14.98 -14.30
C LYS A 80 7.53 13.71 -13.82
N LEU A 81 6.81 12.75 -13.21
CA LEU A 81 7.39 11.45 -12.83
C LEU A 81 7.94 10.69 -14.04
N ILE A 82 7.17 10.62 -15.13
CA ILE A 82 7.56 9.84 -16.32
C ILE A 82 8.79 10.45 -17.00
N VAL A 83 8.86 11.77 -17.14
CA VAL A 83 9.96 12.43 -17.86
C VAL A 83 11.26 12.41 -17.05
N GLN A 84 11.19 12.38 -15.72
CA GLN A 84 12.34 12.47 -14.82
C GLN A 84 12.80 11.14 -14.23
N SER A 85 12.21 10.03 -14.68
CA SER A 85 12.53 8.67 -14.21
C SER A 85 12.85 7.72 -15.37
N THR A 86 13.78 6.81 -15.12
CA THR A 86 14.13 5.68 -15.99
C THR A 86 12.96 4.71 -16.14
N ALA A 87 13.02 3.84 -17.15
CA ALA A 87 12.02 2.79 -17.31
C ALA A 87 11.93 1.86 -16.09
N LEU A 88 13.07 1.58 -15.43
CA LEU A 88 13.12 0.74 -14.23
C LEU A 88 12.46 1.43 -13.03
N GLU A 89 12.72 2.71 -12.81
CA GLU A 89 12.06 3.49 -11.76
C GLU A 89 10.56 3.60 -12.03
N GLN A 90 10.15 3.87 -13.27
CA GLN A 90 8.73 3.92 -13.65
C GLN A 90 8.00 2.59 -13.37
N LYS A 91 8.67 1.45 -13.58
CA LYS A 91 8.12 0.14 -13.19
C LYS A 91 7.75 0.10 -11.70
N TRP A 92 8.64 0.59 -10.84
CA TRP A 92 8.42 0.62 -9.40
C TRP A 92 7.42 1.69 -8.97
N LEU A 93 7.44 2.86 -9.60
CA LEU A 93 6.44 3.91 -9.38
C LEU A 93 5.03 3.42 -9.71
N ILE A 94 4.85 2.68 -10.79
CA ILE A 94 3.56 2.05 -11.14
C ILE A 94 3.11 1.09 -10.03
N ARG A 95 4.02 0.27 -9.49
CA ARG A 95 3.72 -0.64 -8.38
C ARG A 95 3.36 0.10 -7.09
N MET A 96 4.03 1.21 -6.79
CA MET A 96 3.70 2.09 -5.65
C MET A 96 2.31 2.70 -5.81
N ILE A 97 1.97 3.20 -7.01
CA ILE A 97 0.66 3.79 -7.31
C ILE A 97 -0.46 2.74 -7.19
N ILE A 98 -0.23 1.52 -7.69
CA ILE A 98 -1.17 0.40 -7.58
C ILE A 98 -1.24 -0.15 -6.14
N LYS A 99 -0.23 0.13 -5.31
CA LYS A 99 -0.04 -0.40 -3.95
C LYS A 99 0.15 -1.93 -3.93
N ASP A 100 0.79 -2.48 -4.97
CA ASP A 100 1.21 -3.89 -5.05
C ASP A 100 2.65 -4.00 -5.56
N MET A 101 3.59 -4.19 -4.63
CA MET A 101 5.03 -4.21 -4.92
C MET A 101 5.55 -5.56 -5.45
N LYS A 102 4.82 -6.66 -5.23
CA LYS A 102 5.23 -8.02 -5.59
C LYS A 102 6.68 -8.37 -5.19
N LEU A 103 7.06 -8.05 -3.95
CA LEU A 103 8.42 -8.31 -3.43
C LEU A 103 8.66 -9.78 -3.04
N GLY A 104 7.60 -10.57 -2.85
CA GLY A 104 7.69 -11.94 -2.36
C GLY A 104 7.99 -12.05 -0.85
N ILE A 105 7.96 -10.93 -0.13
CA ILE A 105 8.11 -10.86 1.33
C ILE A 105 6.88 -10.22 1.96
N SER A 106 6.57 -10.62 3.19
CA SER A 106 5.42 -10.07 3.93
C SER A 106 5.76 -8.72 4.56
N GLN A 107 4.72 -7.92 4.86
CA GLN A 107 4.87 -6.68 5.64
C GLN A 107 5.47 -6.97 7.03
N GLN A 108 5.09 -8.07 7.66
CA GLN A 108 5.62 -8.52 8.95
C GLN A 108 7.14 -8.73 8.85
N SER A 109 7.62 -9.38 7.78
CA SER A 109 9.05 -9.59 7.57
C SER A 109 9.81 -8.26 7.44
N VAL A 110 9.25 -7.27 6.75
CA VAL A 110 9.85 -5.94 6.63
C VAL A 110 9.92 -5.26 8.00
N PHE A 111 8.84 -5.31 8.79
CA PHE A 111 8.83 -4.72 10.13
C PHE A 111 9.82 -5.41 11.08
N SER A 112 9.89 -6.75 11.07
CA SER A 112 10.84 -7.49 11.91
C SER A 112 12.30 -7.15 11.60
N ILE A 113 12.63 -6.82 10.35
CA ILE A 113 13.96 -6.35 9.96
C ILE A 113 14.19 -4.90 10.39
N PHE A 114 13.15 -4.06 10.35
CA PHE A 114 13.23 -2.65 10.71
C PHE A 114 13.46 -2.45 12.22
N HIS A 115 12.61 -3.06 13.05
CA HIS A 115 12.71 -2.99 14.52
C HIS A 115 11.86 -4.11 15.15
N PRO A 116 12.29 -4.79 16.23
CA PRO A 116 11.51 -5.84 16.89
C PRO A 116 10.08 -5.39 17.28
N ASP A 117 9.96 -4.17 17.79
CA ASP A 117 8.69 -3.58 18.24
C ASP A 117 7.80 -3.01 17.12
N ALA A 118 8.27 -2.98 15.87
CA ALA A 118 7.56 -2.28 14.79
C ALA A 118 6.18 -2.87 14.48
N ILE A 119 6.04 -4.20 14.57
CA ILE A 119 4.76 -4.88 14.35
C ILE A 119 3.75 -4.45 15.41
N GLU A 120 4.16 -4.48 16.68
CA GLU A 120 3.29 -4.17 17.81
C GLU A 120 2.87 -2.70 17.79
N LEU A 121 3.83 -1.79 17.60
CA LEU A 121 3.56 -0.36 17.53
C LEU A 121 2.64 -0.02 16.35
N HIS A 122 2.87 -0.61 15.17
CA HIS A 122 1.99 -0.41 14.02
C HIS A 122 0.58 -0.95 14.27
N ASN A 123 0.43 -2.05 15.02
CA ASN A 123 -0.90 -2.60 15.32
C ASN A 123 -1.74 -1.68 16.23
N VAL A 124 -1.11 -0.88 17.10
CA VAL A 124 -1.83 0.06 17.98
C VAL A 124 -1.90 1.50 17.45
N THR A 125 -1.23 1.81 16.34
CA THR A 125 -1.19 3.18 15.76
C THR A 125 -1.66 3.29 14.32
N THR A 126 -1.51 2.23 13.51
CA THR A 126 -1.79 2.22 12.06
C THR A 126 -1.08 3.38 11.33
N ASP A 127 0.11 3.78 11.80
CA ASP A 127 0.84 4.95 11.33
C ASP A 127 2.32 4.60 11.08
N LEU A 128 2.71 4.60 9.80
CA LEU A 128 4.08 4.29 9.39
C LEU A 128 5.08 5.39 9.77
N GLU A 129 4.67 6.66 9.75
CA GLU A 129 5.56 7.77 10.12
C GLU A 129 5.89 7.68 11.61
N LYS A 130 4.88 7.45 12.45
CA LYS A 130 5.06 7.28 13.89
C LYS A 130 5.96 6.09 14.21
N VAL A 131 5.79 4.96 13.51
CA VAL A 131 6.66 3.78 13.64
C VAL A 131 8.11 4.13 13.27
N CYS A 132 8.33 4.74 12.10
CA CYS A 132 9.67 5.11 11.66
C CYS A 132 10.35 6.13 12.57
N ARG A 133 9.59 7.07 13.14
CA ARG A 133 10.12 8.13 14.00
C ARG A 133 10.42 7.64 15.42
N GLN A 134 9.54 6.82 16.01
CA GLN A 134 9.72 6.35 17.38
C GLN A 134 10.74 5.20 17.48
N LEU A 135 10.83 4.37 16.44
CA LEU A 135 11.70 3.20 16.39
C LEU A 135 12.89 3.41 15.43
N HIS A 136 13.39 4.64 15.35
CA HIS A 136 14.49 4.99 14.46
C HIS A 136 15.80 4.28 14.86
N ASP A 137 16.03 4.14 16.17
CA ASP A 137 17.18 3.41 16.72
C ASP A 137 16.79 1.94 16.97
N PRO A 138 17.38 0.97 16.25
CA PRO A 138 17.06 -0.46 16.40
C PRO A 138 17.46 -1.05 17.76
N SER A 139 18.26 -0.33 18.56
CA SER A 139 18.70 -0.78 19.88
C SER A 139 17.80 -0.30 21.02
N VAL A 140 16.85 0.61 20.75
CA VAL A 140 16.01 1.23 21.77
C VAL A 140 14.57 0.73 21.66
N SER A 141 14.22 -0.22 22.52
CA SER A 141 12.85 -0.74 22.62
C SER A 141 11.91 0.20 23.38
N LEU A 142 10.63 0.15 23.03
CA LEU A 142 9.57 0.84 23.76
C LEU A 142 9.07 -0.05 24.91
N SER A 143 8.96 0.52 26.10
CA SER A 143 8.57 -0.24 27.29
C SER A 143 7.08 -0.56 27.38
N ASN A 144 6.19 0.29 26.86
CA ASN A 144 4.74 0.18 27.03
C ASN A 144 3.99 0.48 25.72
N ILE A 145 3.96 -0.48 24.80
CA ILE A 145 3.15 -0.36 23.58
C ILE A 145 1.71 -0.73 23.92
N SER A 146 0.81 0.23 23.79
CA SER A 146 -0.59 0.06 24.16
C SER A 146 -1.52 0.93 23.31
N ILE A 147 -2.82 0.64 23.36
CA ILE A 147 -3.83 1.42 22.66
C ILE A 147 -3.84 2.83 23.25
N MET A 148 -3.72 3.83 22.37
CA MET A 148 -3.72 5.24 22.75
C MET A 148 -5.00 5.94 22.29
N LEU A 149 -5.46 6.91 23.08
CA LEU A 149 -6.57 7.77 22.71
C LEU A 149 -6.27 8.47 21.36
N PHE A 150 -7.28 8.52 20.49
CA PHE A 150 -7.21 9.10 19.14
C PHE A 150 -6.16 8.49 18.19
N SER A 151 -5.63 7.29 18.50
CA SER A 151 -4.81 6.50 17.60
C SER A 151 -5.59 5.29 17.11
N ALA A 152 -5.66 5.09 15.80
CA ALA A 152 -6.35 3.95 15.23
C ALA A 152 -5.56 2.65 15.48
N PHE A 153 -6.21 1.65 16.05
CA PHE A 153 -5.59 0.34 16.26
C PHE A 153 -6.28 -0.72 15.42
N LYS A 154 -5.57 -1.78 15.06
CA LYS A 154 -6.15 -2.91 14.33
C LYS A 154 -7.10 -3.67 15.25
N PRO A 155 -8.40 -3.79 14.91
CA PRO A 155 -9.33 -4.56 15.71
C PRO A 155 -8.92 -6.04 15.76
N MET A 156 -9.15 -6.68 16.90
CA MET A 156 -8.98 -8.12 17.03
C MET A 156 -9.92 -8.87 16.09
N LEU A 157 -9.38 -9.86 15.37
CA LEU A 157 -10.12 -10.70 14.44
C LEU A 157 -10.51 -12.03 15.11
N ALA A 158 -11.55 -12.67 14.59
CA ALA A 158 -11.95 -14.02 15.00
C ALA A 158 -11.43 -15.07 14.01
N SER A 159 -10.94 -16.19 14.53
CA SER A 159 -10.66 -17.38 13.72
C SER A 159 -11.94 -18.18 13.48
N ILE A 160 -12.00 -18.91 12.36
CA ILE A 160 -13.05 -19.91 12.15
C ILE A 160 -12.89 -21.01 13.20
N ALA A 161 -13.95 -21.32 13.94
CA ALA A 161 -13.97 -22.34 14.98
C ALA A 161 -14.69 -23.60 14.51
N ASN A 162 -14.25 -24.77 14.99
CA ASN A 162 -14.96 -26.03 14.79
C ASN A 162 -15.83 -26.30 16.03
N ILE A 163 -17.14 -26.37 15.83
CA ILE A 163 -18.13 -26.58 16.91
C ILE A 163 -17.80 -27.82 17.75
N GLN A 164 -17.33 -28.90 17.13
CA GLN A 164 -16.98 -30.13 17.85
C GLN A 164 -15.77 -29.97 18.80
N HIS A 165 -14.93 -28.97 18.55
CA HIS A 165 -13.71 -28.72 19.30
C HIS A 165 -13.77 -27.41 20.10
N VAL A 166 -14.91 -26.71 20.11
CA VAL A 166 -15.02 -25.36 20.66
C VAL A 166 -14.71 -25.31 22.14
N GLU A 167 -15.18 -26.30 22.92
CA GLU A 167 -14.88 -26.40 24.36
C GLU A 167 -13.38 -26.49 24.62
N LYS A 168 -12.69 -27.33 23.83
CA LYS A 168 -11.23 -27.47 23.89
C LYS A 168 -10.51 -26.20 23.45
N GLN A 169 -11.01 -25.52 22.41
CA GLN A 169 -10.47 -24.22 21.96
C GLN A 169 -10.66 -23.12 23.01
N MET A 170 -11.69 -23.23 23.85
CA MET A 170 -11.97 -22.35 24.98
C MET A 170 -11.37 -22.88 26.29
N HIS A 171 -10.38 -23.75 26.21
CA HIS A 171 -9.64 -24.30 27.36
C HIS A 171 -10.53 -25.02 28.39
N ASN A 172 -11.68 -25.55 27.98
CA ASN A 172 -12.68 -26.17 28.85
C ASN A 172 -13.13 -25.26 30.01
N GLN A 173 -13.11 -23.95 29.79
CA GLN A 173 -13.58 -22.93 30.72
C GLN A 173 -14.86 -22.28 30.18
N SER A 174 -15.55 -21.52 31.03
CA SER A 174 -16.71 -20.73 30.59
C SER A 174 -16.30 -19.71 29.53
N PHE A 175 -17.12 -19.56 28.48
CA PHE A 175 -16.92 -18.62 27.39
C PHE A 175 -18.22 -17.91 27.01
N TYR A 176 -18.10 -16.77 26.32
CA TYR A 176 -19.25 -15.99 25.86
C TYR A 176 -19.71 -16.42 24.47
N ILE A 177 -21.01 -16.30 24.23
CA ILE A 177 -21.63 -16.48 22.91
C ILE A 177 -22.38 -15.19 22.59
N GLU A 178 -21.96 -14.52 21.53
CA GLU A 178 -22.55 -13.27 21.06
C GLU A 178 -22.95 -13.39 19.58
N THR A 179 -24.00 -12.68 19.18
CA THR A 179 -24.44 -12.65 17.78
C THR A 179 -23.42 -11.92 16.92
N LYS A 180 -22.89 -12.60 15.89
CA LYS A 180 -22.07 -11.96 14.87
C LYS A 180 -22.94 -11.07 13.98
N LEU A 181 -22.91 -9.77 14.23
CA LEU A 181 -23.62 -8.78 13.43
C LEU A 181 -23.04 -8.69 12.01
N ASP A 182 -23.92 -8.50 11.03
CA ASP A 182 -23.57 -8.31 9.62
C ASP A 182 -23.63 -6.82 9.28
N GLY A 183 -22.50 -6.14 9.46
CA GLY A 183 -22.36 -4.71 9.24
C GLY A 183 -20.88 -4.33 9.14
N GLU A 184 -20.60 -3.03 9.27
CA GLU A 184 -19.24 -2.52 9.22
C GLU A 184 -18.61 -2.40 10.62
N ARG A 185 -17.34 -2.77 10.74
CA ARG A 185 -16.61 -2.63 12.00
C ARG A 185 -16.19 -1.17 12.16
N MET A 186 -16.60 -0.55 13.27
CA MET A 186 -16.18 0.80 13.65
C MET A 186 -15.49 0.81 15.01
N GLN A 187 -14.60 1.78 15.23
CA GLN A 187 -14.02 2.10 16.53
C GLN A 187 -14.39 3.55 16.87
N MET A 188 -14.57 3.89 18.15
CA MET A 188 -14.88 5.25 18.56
C MET A 188 -13.95 5.66 19.70
N HIS A 189 -13.32 6.82 19.55
CA HIS A 189 -12.55 7.49 20.59
C HIS A 189 -13.27 8.76 20.99
N LYS A 190 -13.38 9.01 22.30
CA LYS A 190 -14.06 10.18 22.88
C LYS A 190 -13.20 10.80 23.97
N ASP A 191 -13.08 12.12 23.94
CA ASP A 191 -12.51 12.93 25.02
C ASP A 191 -13.36 14.20 25.19
N GLY A 192 -14.10 14.31 26.30
CA GLY A 192 -15.10 15.38 26.46
C GLY A 192 -16.09 15.39 25.29
N ASP A 193 -16.13 16.52 24.55
CA ASP A 193 -16.97 16.73 23.37
C ASP A 193 -16.23 16.46 22.03
N VAL A 194 -15.00 15.92 22.09
CA VAL A 194 -14.20 15.57 20.91
C VAL A 194 -14.36 14.09 20.61
N TYR A 195 -14.73 13.78 19.37
CA TYR A 195 -14.95 12.42 18.89
C TYR A 195 -14.08 12.13 17.67
N LYS A 196 -13.53 10.93 17.59
CA LYS A 196 -12.94 10.36 16.37
C LYS A 196 -13.45 8.94 16.17
N TYR A 197 -13.79 8.61 14.93
CA TYR A 197 -14.32 7.32 14.53
C TYR A 197 -13.65 6.86 13.23
#